data_AF-A0AA38FIT2-F1
#
_entry.id   AF-A0AA38FIT2-F1
#
_cell.length_a   1.000
_cell.length_b   1.000
_cell.length_c   1.000
_cell.angle_alpha   90.00
_cell.angle_beta   90.00
_cell.angle_gamma   90.00
#
_symmetry.space_group_name_H-M   'P 1'
#
loop_
_entity.id
_entity.type
_entity.pdbx_description
1 polymer ?
#
loop_
_entity_poly.entity_id
_entity_poly.type
_entity_poly.pdbx_seq_one_letter_code
_entity_poly.pdbx_strand_id
1 'polypeptide(L)'
;MALATKWKGSPMRSVHWLVTGGLGNLLQSMMITTSPWMVTQRLHITRFQGLGWHTIWVKNGDTGYDDIRAVIEEAKSVEDKPTLIKVTTTIGFGSPNKANTYSVHGSAWGAKEVEATRQNLAWPFEPFHIPEDVKSHWSRHVEKGAAVEAKWKAKFAEYENKYPVEAAEFKTLIPGKLPEGWEKALPVRIWGCFLLVMNIPVKFSRL
;
A
#
# COMPACT_ATOMS: atom_id res chain seq x y z
N MET A 1 -42.44 25.07 0.52
CA MET A 1 -42.44 25.32 1.98
C MET A 1 -41.60 24.23 2.61
N ALA A 2 -40.32 24.52 2.87
CA ALA A 2 -39.36 23.53 3.36
C ALA A 2 -39.44 23.45 4.89
N LEU A 3 -39.79 22.28 5.43
CA LEU A 3 -39.66 21.97 6.84
C LEU A 3 -38.39 21.13 7.04
N ALA A 4 -37.40 21.76 7.65
CA ALA A 4 -36.23 21.10 8.18
C ALA A 4 -36.66 20.17 9.32
N THR A 5 -36.27 18.90 9.25
CA THR A 5 -36.28 18.01 10.42
C THR A 5 -34.88 17.48 10.68
N LYS A 6 -34.43 17.83 11.88
CA LYS A 6 -33.15 17.53 12.52
C LYS A 6 -33.12 16.04 12.85
N TRP A 7 -32.22 15.27 12.25
CA TRP A 7 -32.09 13.84 12.55
C TRP A 7 -31.15 13.63 13.75
N LYS A 8 -31.73 13.39 14.94
CA LYS A 8 -31.04 12.88 16.12
C LYS A 8 -31.13 11.36 16.11
N GLY A 9 -30.01 10.68 16.35
CA GLY A 9 -29.86 9.24 16.17
C GLY A 9 -30.70 8.33 17.07
N SER A 10 -31.06 7.18 16.50
CA SER A 10 -31.20 5.86 17.14
C SER A 10 -31.37 4.80 16.03
N PRO A 11 -31.08 3.51 16.31
CA PRO A 11 -30.50 2.58 15.34
C PRO A 11 -31.50 2.17 14.27
N MET A 12 -31.05 2.12 13.00
CA MET A 12 -31.87 1.66 11.88
C MET A 12 -32.32 0.21 12.11
N ARG A 13 -33.55 0.04 12.60
CA ARG A 13 -34.41 -1.10 12.28
C ARG A 13 -35.51 -0.58 11.35
N SER A 14 -35.63 -1.26 10.22
CA SER A 14 -36.36 -0.94 9.00
C SER A 14 -37.88 -0.73 9.14
N VAL A 15 -38.44 0.15 8.30
CA VAL A 15 -39.84 0.08 7.86
C VAL A 15 -39.85 0.05 6.32
N HIS A 16 -40.42 -1.03 5.77
CA HIS A 16 -40.57 -1.29 4.33
C HIS A 16 -41.93 -0.81 3.81
N TRP A 17 -41.96 -0.43 2.53
CA TRP A 17 -43.13 -0.65 1.66
C TRP A 17 -42.63 -1.18 0.31
N LEU A 18 -43.09 -2.36 -0.09
CA LEU A 18 -42.96 -2.91 -1.44
C LEU A 18 -44.37 -3.28 -1.92
N VAL A 19 -44.85 -2.59 -2.95
CA VAL A 19 -46.07 -2.98 -3.67
C VAL A 19 -45.66 -4.05 -4.69
N THR A 20 -46.14 -5.27 -4.51
CA THR A 20 -45.91 -6.39 -5.43
C THR A 20 -46.94 -6.38 -6.55
N GLY A 21 -46.48 -6.51 -7.79
CA GLY A 21 -47.31 -6.87 -8.93
C GLY A 21 -46.60 -7.90 -9.81
N GLY A 22 -47.28 -9.01 -10.08
CA GLY A 22 -47.10 -9.79 -11.31
C GLY A 22 -46.24 -11.05 -11.22
N LEU A 23 -46.92 -12.20 -11.30
CA LEU A 23 -46.40 -13.57 -11.37
C LEU A 23 -45.53 -13.85 -12.61
N GLY A 24 -44.51 -14.71 -12.45
CA GLY A 24 -43.83 -15.38 -13.57
C GLY A 24 -42.55 -16.11 -13.14
N ASN A 25 -42.67 -17.42 -12.92
CA ASN A 25 -41.67 -18.32 -12.35
C ASN A 25 -40.43 -18.60 -13.24
N LEU A 26 -39.37 -19.07 -12.57
CA LEU A 26 -38.22 -19.86 -13.07
C LEU A 26 -37.09 -19.11 -13.76
N LEU A 27 -36.31 -18.41 -12.95
CA LEU A 27 -34.86 -18.55 -12.86
C LEU A 27 -34.50 -17.90 -11.54
N GLN A 28 -34.13 -18.69 -10.53
CA GLN A 28 -33.58 -18.13 -9.29
C GLN A 28 -32.19 -17.59 -9.63
N SER A 29 -32.18 -16.42 -10.28
CA SER A 29 -31.07 -15.50 -10.25
C SER A 29 -30.74 -15.35 -8.79
N MET A 30 -29.61 -15.93 -8.41
CA MET A 30 -28.94 -15.71 -7.16
C MET A 30 -28.53 -14.25 -7.19
N MET A 31 -29.50 -13.35 -7.00
CA MET A 31 -29.25 -11.94 -6.77
C MET A 31 -28.55 -11.89 -5.43
N ILE A 32 -27.23 -11.87 -5.52
CA ILE A 32 -26.32 -11.48 -4.46
C ILE A 32 -26.78 -10.08 -4.04
N THR A 33 -27.66 -9.99 -3.05
CA THR A 33 -27.99 -8.75 -2.35
C THR A 33 -26.85 -8.40 -1.40
N THR A 34 -25.64 -8.31 -1.93
CA THR A 34 -24.54 -7.71 -1.19
C THR A 34 -24.77 -6.21 -1.20
N SER A 35 -24.95 -5.63 -0.02
CA SER A 35 -24.77 -4.20 0.18
C SER A 35 -23.50 -3.74 -0.55
N PRO A 36 -23.50 -2.59 -1.25
CA PRO A 36 -22.35 -2.13 -2.04
C PRO A 36 -21.02 -2.08 -1.24
N TRP A 37 -21.10 -1.93 0.08
CA TRP A 37 -19.95 -1.89 0.98
C TRP A 37 -19.35 -3.27 1.32
N MET A 38 -20.10 -4.37 1.17
CA MET A 38 -19.59 -5.73 1.43
C MET A 38 -18.86 -6.33 0.21
N VAL A 39 -19.10 -5.80 -0.99
CA VAL A 39 -18.49 -6.27 -2.25
C VAL A 39 -17.02 -5.85 -2.38
N THR A 40 -16.64 -4.70 -1.84
CA THR A 40 -15.28 -4.14 -2.02
C THR A 40 -14.21 -4.91 -1.24
N GLN A 41 -14.52 -5.41 -0.04
CA GLN A 41 -13.51 -6.06 0.80
C GLN A 41 -13.13 -7.49 0.39
N ARG A 42 -14.04 -8.22 -0.29
CA ARG A 42 -13.76 -9.56 -0.84
C ARG A 42 -13.10 -9.48 -2.22
N LEU A 43 -13.39 -8.43 -3.00
CA LEU A 43 -12.82 -8.28 -4.35
C LEU A 43 -11.30 -8.12 -4.36
N HIS A 44 -10.71 -7.51 -3.31
CA HIS A 44 -9.28 -7.20 -3.32
C HIS A 44 -8.41 -8.46 -3.34
N ILE A 45 -8.63 -9.43 -2.43
CA ILE A 45 -7.82 -10.65 -2.40
C ILE A 45 -7.96 -11.43 -3.70
N THR A 46 -9.19 -11.66 -4.16
CA THR A 46 -9.45 -12.43 -5.38
C THR A 46 -8.84 -11.77 -6.62
N ARG A 47 -8.84 -10.43 -6.70
CA ARG A 47 -8.15 -9.72 -7.78
C ARG A 47 -6.64 -10.02 -7.78
N PHE A 48 -5.98 -9.97 -6.62
CA PHE A 48 -4.55 -10.25 -6.52
C PHE A 48 -4.21 -11.72 -6.79
N GLN A 49 -5.06 -12.65 -6.34
CA GLN A 49 -4.95 -14.06 -6.70
C GLN A 49 -5.03 -14.25 -8.23
N GLY A 50 -5.96 -13.56 -8.90
CA GLY A 50 -6.07 -13.56 -10.35
C GLY A 50 -4.86 -12.96 -11.09
N LEU A 51 -4.08 -12.11 -10.42
CA LEU A 51 -2.82 -11.58 -10.91
C LEU A 51 -1.61 -12.50 -10.58
N GLY A 52 -1.84 -13.68 -10.00
CA GLY A 52 -0.80 -14.64 -9.63
C GLY A 52 -0.07 -14.33 -8.32
N TRP A 53 -0.59 -13.42 -7.48
CA TRP A 53 0.02 -13.09 -6.20
C TRP A 53 -0.30 -14.16 -5.15
N HIS A 54 0.63 -14.37 -4.22
CA HIS A 54 0.33 -15.03 -2.96
C HIS A 54 -0.49 -14.08 -2.09
N THR A 55 -1.53 -14.56 -1.43
CA THR A 55 -2.40 -13.70 -0.63
C THR A 55 -2.67 -14.34 0.72
N ILE A 56 -2.43 -13.60 1.79
CA ILE A 56 -2.63 -14.04 3.17
C ILE A 56 -3.55 -13.03 3.87
N TRP A 57 -4.39 -13.49 4.80
CA TRP A 57 -5.32 -12.62 5.53
C TRP A 57 -5.18 -12.77 7.06
N VAL A 58 -4.69 -11.71 7.70
CA VAL A 58 -4.71 -11.54 9.15
C VAL A 58 -6.02 -10.86 9.55
N LYS A 59 -6.88 -11.58 10.27
CA LYS A 59 -8.20 -11.08 10.69
C LYS A 59 -8.15 -10.15 11.90
N ASN A 60 -7.16 -10.31 12.79
CA ASN A 60 -6.97 -9.48 13.97
C ASN A 60 -5.65 -8.70 13.86
N GLY A 61 -5.70 -7.52 13.24
CA GLY A 61 -4.54 -6.64 13.14
C GLY A 61 -4.32 -5.72 14.33
N ASP A 62 -5.33 -5.56 15.21
CA ASP A 62 -5.25 -4.62 16.33
C ASP A 62 -4.38 -5.16 17.46
N THR A 63 -4.45 -6.48 17.71
CA THR A 63 -3.72 -7.15 18.81
C THR A 63 -3.03 -8.47 18.41
N GLY A 64 -3.29 -8.99 17.21
CA GLY A 64 -2.75 -10.28 16.74
C GLY A 64 -1.30 -10.19 16.24
N TYR A 65 -0.38 -9.69 17.09
CA TYR A 65 1.01 -9.46 16.68
C TYR A 65 1.75 -10.74 16.26
N ASP A 66 1.45 -11.88 16.88
CA ASP A 66 2.07 -13.16 16.53
C ASP A 66 1.57 -13.69 15.18
N ASP A 67 0.27 -13.50 14.89
CA ASP A 67 -0.28 -13.82 13.56
C ASP A 67 0.41 -13.01 12.47
N ILE A 68 0.61 -11.70 12.72
CA ILE A 68 1.33 -10.81 11.79
C ILE A 68 2.76 -11.30 11.56
N ARG A 69 3.48 -11.68 12.62
CA ARG A 69 4.85 -12.22 12.49
C ARG A 69 4.87 -13.51 11.68
N ALA A 70 3.95 -14.44 11.97
CA ALA A 70 3.87 -15.72 11.28
C ALA A 70 3.63 -15.54 9.77
N VAL A 71 2.70 -14.65 9.39
CA VAL A 71 2.41 -14.43 7.95
C VAL A 71 3.53 -13.68 7.22
N ILE A 72 4.34 -12.88 7.93
CA ILE A 72 5.54 -12.25 7.34
C ILE A 72 6.59 -13.31 7.03
N GLU A 73 6.79 -14.28 7.92
CA GLU A 73 7.71 -15.40 7.66
C GLU A 73 7.19 -16.32 6.55
N GLU A 74 5.89 -16.61 6.51
CA GLU A 74 5.26 -17.31 5.39
C GLU A 74 5.48 -16.55 4.07
N ALA A 75 5.23 -15.24 4.04
CA ALA A 75 5.38 -14.41 2.85
C ALA A 75 6.82 -14.41 2.31
N LYS A 76 7.83 -14.46 3.20
CA LYS A 76 9.24 -14.55 2.80
C LYS A 76 9.62 -15.91 2.25
N SER A 77 8.93 -16.98 2.65
CA SER A 77 9.18 -18.34 2.15
C SER A 77 8.67 -18.56 0.72
N VAL A 78 7.82 -17.66 0.23
CA VAL A 78 7.31 -17.67 -1.14
C VAL A 78 8.26 -16.89 -2.04
N GLU A 79 9.05 -17.62 -2.83
CA GLU A 79 10.11 -17.05 -3.69
C GLU A 79 9.69 -16.87 -5.15
N ASP A 80 8.57 -17.46 -5.58
CA ASP A 80 8.13 -17.51 -6.98
C ASP A 80 7.13 -16.42 -7.37
N LYS A 81 6.60 -15.67 -6.39
CA LYS A 81 5.57 -14.65 -6.61
C LYS A 81 5.55 -13.58 -5.50
N PRO A 82 5.06 -12.37 -5.79
CA PRO A 82 4.84 -11.35 -4.77
C PRO A 82 3.71 -11.75 -3.82
N THR A 83 3.77 -11.26 -2.57
CA THR A 83 2.75 -11.52 -1.54
C THR A 83 1.96 -10.27 -1.16
N LEU A 84 0.64 -10.39 -1.10
CA LEU A 84 -0.25 -9.42 -0.46
C LEU A 84 -0.72 -9.97 0.90
N ILE A 85 -0.40 -9.25 1.98
CA ILE A 85 -0.93 -9.54 3.31
C ILE A 85 -2.08 -8.56 3.60
N LYS A 86 -3.32 -9.04 3.58
CA LYS A 86 -4.48 -8.27 4.05
C LYS A 86 -4.48 -8.31 5.57
N VAL A 87 -4.42 -7.16 6.22
CA VAL A 87 -4.56 -7.04 7.68
C VAL A 87 -5.84 -6.27 7.99
N THR A 88 -6.74 -6.89 8.74
CA THR A 88 -7.98 -6.25 9.19
C THR A 88 -7.72 -5.52 10.51
N THR A 89 -7.85 -4.20 10.50
CA THR A 89 -7.67 -3.32 11.66
C THR A 89 -8.90 -2.46 11.90
N THR A 90 -8.99 -1.89 13.10
CA THR A 90 -9.97 -0.86 13.46
C THR A 90 -9.35 0.52 13.28
N ILE A 91 -9.88 1.34 12.37
CA ILE A 91 -9.41 2.73 12.23
C ILE A 91 -9.71 3.51 13.53
N GLY A 92 -8.71 4.21 14.06
CA GLY A 92 -8.83 4.89 15.34
C GLY A 92 -8.96 3.94 16.54
N PHE A 93 -8.42 2.71 16.45
CA PHE A 93 -8.39 1.75 17.55
C PHE A 93 -7.98 2.41 18.87
N GLY A 94 -8.70 2.09 19.94
CA GLY A 94 -8.49 2.69 21.27
C GLY A 94 -9.34 3.92 21.55
N SER A 95 -9.82 4.66 20.54
CA SER A 95 -10.74 5.79 20.77
C SER A 95 -12.14 5.29 21.14
N PRO A 96 -12.66 5.62 22.33
CA PRO A 96 -13.97 5.11 22.75
C PRO A 96 -15.13 5.72 21.94
N ASN A 97 -14.99 6.97 21.47
CA ASN A 97 -16.11 7.66 20.82
C ASN A 97 -15.99 7.75 19.30
N LYS A 98 -14.77 7.59 18.74
CA LYS A 98 -14.52 7.81 17.32
C LYS A 98 -13.95 6.61 16.58
N ALA A 99 -13.55 5.54 17.26
CA ALA A 99 -13.10 4.31 16.60
C ALA A 99 -14.13 3.82 15.58
N ASN A 100 -13.65 3.25 14.47
CA ASN A 100 -14.47 2.73 13.38
C ASN A 100 -15.41 3.78 12.72
N THR A 101 -15.04 5.06 12.74
CA THR A 101 -15.78 6.13 12.05
C THR A 101 -14.90 6.82 10.99
N TYR A 102 -15.50 7.43 9.97
CA TYR A 102 -14.75 8.19 8.98
C TYR A 102 -14.06 9.44 9.58
N SER A 103 -14.60 9.97 10.69
CA SER A 103 -14.17 11.23 11.29
C SER A 103 -12.73 11.19 11.83
N VAL A 104 -12.21 10.00 12.16
CA VAL A 104 -10.84 9.83 12.66
C VAL A 104 -9.76 9.91 11.58
N HIS A 105 -10.14 9.86 10.30
CA HIS A 105 -9.18 9.71 9.21
C HIS A 105 -8.27 10.93 9.01
N GLY A 106 -8.84 12.13 9.00
CA GLY A 106 -8.12 13.33 8.53
C GLY A 106 -8.25 14.56 9.41
N SER A 107 -8.81 14.43 10.61
CA SER A 107 -9.01 15.55 11.53
C SER A 107 -8.34 15.31 12.88
N ALA A 108 -7.88 16.37 13.54
CA ALA A 108 -7.40 16.28 14.91
C ALA A 108 -8.56 15.86 15.84
N TRP A 109 -8.31 14.92 16.75
CA TRP A 109 -9.38 14.34 17.56
C TRP A 109 -9.87 15.27 18.68
N GLY A 110 -9.07 16.27 19.05
CA GLY A 110 -9.32 17.19 20.16
C GLY A 110 -8.88 16.61 21.52
N ALA A 111 -8.51 17.48 22.46
CA ALA A 111 -7.89 17.08 23.73
C ALA A 111 -8.72 16.07 24.55
N LYS A 112 -10.04 16.22 24.57
CA LYS A 112 -10.95 15.30 25.29
C LYS A 112 -10.89 13.87 24.76
N GLU A 113 -10.85 13.71 23.44
CA GLU A 113 -10.82 12.38 22.83
C GLU A 113 -9.44 11.73 22.96
N VAL A 114 -8.37 12.53 22.87
CA VAL A 114 -7.01 12.06 23.12
C VAL A 114 -6.88 11.52 24.54
N GLU A 115 -7.39 12.26 25.54
CA GLU A 115 -7.37 11.82 26.93
C GLU A 115 -8.19 10.55 27.15
N ALA A 116 -9.41 10.48 26.62
CA ALA A 116 -10.25 9.29 26.71
C ALA A 116 -9.60 8.06 26.04
N THR A 117 -8.91 8.27 24.91
CA THR A 117 -8.15 7.22 24.22
C THR A 117 -6.99 6.73 25.06
N ARG A 118 -6.21 7.63 25.68
CA ARG A 118 -5.10 7.25 26.57
C ARG A 118 -5.59 6.40 27.74
N GLN A 119 -6.68 6.82 28.39
CA GLN A 119 -7.30 6.07 29.47
C GLN A 119 -7.74 4.68 29.02
N ASN A 120 -8.40 4.58 27.86
CA ASN A 120 -8.86 3.30 27.31
C ASN A 120 -7.69 2.36 26.93
N LEU A 121 -6.55 2.91 26.51
CA LEU A 121 -5.32 2.15 26.23
C LEU A 121 -4.43 1.95 27.46
N ALA A 122 -4.88 2.38 28.65
CA ALA A 122 -4.11 2.38 29.88
C ALA A 122 -2.71 3.02 29.71
N TRP A 123 -2.65 4.14 28.98
CA TRP A 123 -1.43 4.90 28.71
C TRP A 123 -1.26 6.02 29.75
N PRO A 124 -0.36 5.87 30.75
CA PRO A 124 -0.26 6.80 31.88
C PRO A 124 0.65 8.00 31.60
N PHE A 125 1.24 8.09 30.41
CA PHE A 125 2.28 9.08 30.13
C PHE A 125 1.74 10.34 29.45
N GLU A 126 2.42 11.45 29.73
CA GLU A 126 2.14 12.77 29.17
C GLU A 126 2.31 12.83 27.64
N PRO A 127 1.76 13.86 26.96
CA PRO A 127 1.99 14.09 25.55
C PRO A 127 3.48 14.08 25.18
N PHE A 128 3.82 13.39 24.08
CA PHE A 128 5.17 13.25 23.55
C PHE A 128 6.18 12.55 24.49
N HIS A 129 5.71 11.87 25.53
CA HIS A 129 6.57 11.02 26.35
C HIS A 129 6.88 9.69 25.65
N ILE A 130 8.15 9.29 25.70
CA ILE A 130 8.62 8.00 25.18
C ILE A 130 9.15 7.19 26.38
N PRO A 131 8.47 6.11 26.77
CA PRO A 131 8.93 5.23 27.84
C PRO A 131 10.32 4.63 27.54
N GLU A 132 11.15 4.45 28.58
CA GLU A 132 12.53 4.00 28.42
C GLU A 132 12.61 2.55 27.90
N ASP A 133 11.65 1.69 28.27
CA ASP A 133 11.55 0.33 27.75
C ASP A 133 11.26 0.32 26.23
N VAL A 134 10.36 1.19 25.75
CA VAL A 134 10.08 1.38 24.32
C VAL A 134 11.33 1.88 23.61
N LYS A 135 12.00 2.89 24.17
CA LYS A 135 13.24 3.45 23.61
C LYS A 135 14.34 2.39 23.51
N SER A 136 14.60 1.66 24.59
CA SER A 136 15.57 0.57 24.63
C SER A 136 15.23 -0.54 23.63
N HIS A 137 13.95 -0.93 23.56
CA HIS A 137 13.47 -1.92 22.60
C HIS A 137 13.71 -1.49 21.15
N TRP A 138 13.58 -0.21 20.82
CA TRP A 138 13.87 0.30 19.48
C TRP A 138 15.37 0.48 19.23
N SER A 139 16.11 1.04 20.18
CA SER A 139 17.54 1.30 20.06
C SER A 139 18.38 0.04 19.81
N ARG A 140 17.94 -1.14 20.29
CA ARG A 140 18.60 -2.43 20.00
C ARG A 140 18.73 -2.73 18.50
N HIS A 141 17.92 -2.11 17.64
CA HIS A 141 17.99 -2.30 16.19
C HIS A 141 19.13 -1.52 15.54
N VAL A 142 19.67 -0.49 16.20
CA VAL A 142 20.80 0.31 15.67
C VAL A 142 22.03 -0.56 15.51
N GLU A 143 22.44 -1.26 16.57
CA GLU A 143 23.61 -2.15 16.55
C GLU A 143 23.40 -3.33 15.58
N LYS A 144 22.19 -3.92 15.57
CA LYS A 144 21.85 -5.00 14.62
C LYS A 144 21.94 -4.53 13.17
N GLY A 145 21.42 -3.33 12.87
CA GLY A 145 21.49 -2.72 11.55
C GLY A 145 22.93 -2.47 11.12
N ALA A 146 23.74 -1.86 12.00
CA ALA A 146 25.15 -1.60 11.76
C ALA A 146 25.94 -2.89 11.48
N ALA A 147 25.66 -3.97 12.22
CA ALA A 147 26.29 -5.27 11.99
C ALA A 147 25.89 -5.89 10.62
N VAL A 148 24.62 -5.80 10.25
CA VAL A 148 24.14 -6.27 8.93
C VAL A 148 24.76 -5.46 7.79
N GLU A 149 24.85 -4.13 7.94
CA GLU A 149 25.49 -3.25 6.97
C GLU A 149 26.99 -3.54 6.85
N ALA A 150 27.70 -3.70 7.98
CA ALA A 150 29.12 -4.04 7.98
C ALA A 150 29.38 -5.38 7.26
N LYS A 151 28.53 -6.39 7.51
CA LYS A 151 28.58 -7.68 6.80
C LYS A 151 28.32 -7.52 5.31
N TRP A 152 27.37 -6.67 4.93
CA TRP A 152 27.11 -6.38 3.52
C TRP A 152 28.29 -5.66 2.86
N LYS A 153 28.90 -4.66 3.50
CA LYS A 153 30.09 -3.96 3.00
C LYS A 153 31.28 -4.90 2.80
N ALA A 154 31.51 -5.82 3.74
CA ALA A 154 32.56 -6.83 3.61
C ALA A 154 32.32 -7.74 2.39
N LYS A 155 31.09 -8.26 2.23
CA LYS A 155 30.70 -9.04 1.04
C LYS A 155 30.83 -8.24 -0.26
N PHE A 156 30.50 -6.95 -0.22
CA PHE A 156 30.62 -6.09 -1.39
C PHE A 156 32.10 -5.84 -1.76
N ALA A 157 33.00 -5.72 -0.80
CA ALA A 157 34.44 -5.65 -1.07
C ALA A 157 34.99 -6.94 -1.70
N GLU A 158 34.51 -8.12 -1.27
CA GLU A 158 34.82 -9.39 -1.94
C GLU A 158 34.27 -9.44 -3.37
N TYR A 159 33.05 -8.95 -3.57
CA TYR A 159 32.42 -8.83 -4.88
C TYR A 159 33.21 -7.92 -5.81
N GLU A 160 33.69 -6.77 -5.33
CA GLU A 160 34.52 -5.83 -6.09
C GLU A 160 35.80 -6.48 -6.63
N ASN A 161 36.47 -7.29 -5.80
CA ASN A 161 37.70 -7.98 -6.22
C ASN A 161 37.42 -9.06 -7.28
N LYS A 162 36.25 -9.71 -7.21
CA LYS A 162 35.86 -10.79 -8.13
C LYS A 162 35.23 -10.28 -9.43
N TYR A 163 34.53 -9.15 -9.38
CA TYR A 163 33.75 -8.55 -10.48
C TYR A 163 33.99 -7.03 -10.57
N PRO A 164 35.20 -6.60 -10.95
CA PRO A 164 35.60 -5.20 -10.88
C PRO A 164 34.83 -4.28 -11.84
N VAL A 165 34.40 -4.80 -13.00
CA VAL A 165 33.66 -4.02 -14.00
C VAL A 165 32.23 -3.76 -13.51
N GLU A 166 31.53 -4.80 -13.09
CA GLU A 166 30.15 -4.75 -12.60
C GLU A 166 30.07 -3.94 -11.29
N ALA A 167 31.09 -4.04 -10.43
CA ALA A 167 31.13 -3.24 -9.21
C ALA A 167 31.36 -1.74 -9.48
N ALA A 168 32.16 -1.39 -10.50
CA ALA A 168 32.33 -0.01 -10.93
C ALA A 168 31.04 0.58 -11.51
N GLU A 169 30.31 -0.21 -12.30
CA GLU A 169 28.98 0.16 -12.81
C GLU A 169 28.00 0.37 -11.65
N PHE A 170 27.91 -0.59 -10.71
CA PHE A 170 27.06 -0.47 -9.53
C PHE A 170 27.36 0.81 -8.72
N LYS A 171 28.64 1.10 -8.45
CA LYS A 171 29.06 2.33 -7.73
C LYS A 171 28.70 3.62 -8.46
N THR A 172 28.62 3.58 -9.79
CA THR A 172 28.23 4.73 -10.60
C THR A 172 26.72 4.93 -10.55
N LEU A 173 25.94 3.85 -10.67
CA LEU A 173 24.48 3.90 -10.76
C LEU A 173 23.78 4.17 -9.42
N ILE A 174 24.28 3.64 -8.30
CA ILE A 174 23.66 3.80 -6.97
C ILE A 174 23.42 5.26 -6.55
N PRO A 175 24.38 6.20 -6.71
CA PRO A 175 24.13 7.62 -6.45
C PRO A 175 23.29 8.32 -7.54
N GLY A 176 22.82 7.60 -8.56
CA GLY A 176 22.04 8.13 -9.67
C GLY A 176 22.89 8.79 -10.77
N LYS A 177 24.20 8.50 -10.86
CA LYS A 177 25.03 9.01 -11.96
C LYS A 177 24.85 8.11 -13.18
N LEU A 178 24.69 8.73 -14.34
CA LEU A 178 24.63 8.04 -15.61
C LEU A 178 26.04 7.76 -16.15
N PRO A 179 26.24 6.70 -16.94
CA PRO A 179 27.51 6.43 -17.61
C PRO A 179 27.94 7.60 -18.49
N GLU A 180 29.26 7.83 -18.60
CA GLU A 180 29.77 8.88 -19.48
C GLU A 180 29.40 8.60 -20.94
N GLY A 181 28.96 9.64 -21.66
CA GLY A 181 28.58 9.53 -23.06
C GLY A 181 27.26 8.80 -23.32
N TRP A 182 26.44 8.52 -22.29
CA TRP A 182 25.12 7.90 -22.44
C TRP A 182 24.24 8.65 -23.45
N GLU A 183 24.37 9.98 -23.54
CA GLU A 183 23.62 10.83 -24.45
C GLU A 183 23.94 10.56 -25.92
N LYS A 184 25.12 10.04 -26.23
CA LYS A 184 25.53 9.70 -27.61
C LYS A 184 24.78 8.46 -28.13
N ALA A 185 24.24 7.65 -27.23
CA ALA A 185 23.39 6.51 -27.59
C ALA A 185 21.94 6.93 -27.91
N LEU A 186 21.56 8.18 -27.63
CA LEU A 186 20.24 8.69 -28.00
C LEU A 186 20.14 8.83 -29.53
N PRO A 187 19.02 8.42 -30.14
CA PRO A 187 18.85 8.52 -31.57
C PRO A 187 18.86 10.00 -31.99
N VAL A 188 19.79 10.36 -32.87
CA VAL A 188 19.77 11.66 -33.55
C VAL A 188 18.75 11.62 -34.69
N ARG A 189 17.67 12.39 -34.53
CA ARG A 189 16.67 12.56 -35.59
C ARG A 189 17.25 13.48 -36.68
N ILE A 190 17.84 12.89 -37.72
CA ILE A 190 18.20 13.63 -38.92
C ILE A 190 16.90 13.96 -39.66
N TRP A 191 16.53 15.25 -39.70
CA TRP A 191 15.42 15.79 -40.50
C TRP A 191 15.71 15.69 -42.01
N GLY A 192 15.91 14.47 -42.52
CA GLY A 192 16.28 14.23 -43.91
C GLY A 192 16.04 12.82 -44.44
N CYS A 193 15.63 11.86 -43.60
CA CYS A 193 15.42 10.48 -44.04
C CYS A 193 13.94 10.15 -44.33
N PHE A 194 13.23 11.06 -45.01
CA PHE A 194 11.95 10.75 -45.68
C PHE A 194 12.06 10.78 -47.21
N LEU A 195 13.28 10.90 -47.75
CA LEU A 195 13.55 10.92 -49.20
C LEU A 195 14.52 9.80 -49.58
N LEU A 196 14.18 8.53 -49.31
CA LEU A 196 14.91 7.41 -49.91
C LEU A 196 14.12 6.10 -50.09
N VAL A 197 12.77 6.15 -50.07
CA VAL A 197 11.93 4.98 -50.43
C VAL A 197 11.06 5.22 -51.67
N MET A 198 11.11 6.40 -52.29
CA MET A 198 10.45 6.63 -53.57
C MET A 198 11.45 7.31 -54.50
N ASN A 199 11.84 6.58 -55.54
CA ASN A 199 12.76 6.98 -56.60
C ASN A 199 12.15 8.09 -57.48
N ILE A 200 11.91 9.28 -56.90
CA ILE A 200 11.36 10.44 -57.59
C ILE A 200 12.43 11.54 -57.60
N PRO A 201 12.95 11.93 -58.78
CA PRO A 201 13.93 13.00 -58.87
C PRO A 201 13.22 14.34 -58.66
N VAL A 202 13.40 14.95 -57.49
CA VAL A 202 13.01 16.36 -57.28
C VAL A 202 14.26 17.21 -57.31
N LYS A 203 14.45 17.93 -58.42
CA LYS A 203 15.42 19.02 -58.51
C LYS A 203 14.97 20.15 -57.59
N PHE A 204 15.77 20.47 -56.58
CA PHE A 204 15.68 21.76 -55.90
C PHE A 204 16.80 22.66 -56.42
N SER A 205 16.42 23.65 -57.23
CA SER A 205 17.26 24.79 -57.58
C SER A 205 17.41 25.70 -56.36
N ARG A 206 18.66 26.11 -56.08
CA ARG A 206 19.02 27.04 -55.02
C ARG A 206 18.32 28.40 -55.19
N LEU A 207 17.83 28.94 -54.08
CA LEU A 207 17.89 30.35 -53.72
C LEU A 207 18.49 30.43 -52.31
#